data_AF-A0A2X3DSK9-F1
#
_entry.id   AF-A0A2X3DSK9-F1
#
_cell.length_a   1.000
_cell.length_b   1.000
_cell.length_c   1.000
_cell.angle_alpha   90.00
_cell.angle_beta   90.00
_cell.angle_gamma   90.00
#
_symmetry.space_group_name_H-M   'P 1'
#
loop_
_entity.id
_entity.type
_entity.pdbx_description
1 polymer ?
#
loop_
_entity_poly.entity_id
_entity_poly.type
_entity_poly.pdbx_seq_one_letter_code
_entity_poly.pdbx_strand_id
1 'polypeptide(L)'
;MLWAKARSLWTGGHALPEISYTAYAPTLLEGVEEGMTLFNHETFGPVVSLYRFHTDEQAIALANDTNYGLNASVWVNLLTPWRWRAGLKRAQ
;
A
#
# COMPACT_ATOMS: atom_id res chain seq x y z
N MET A 1 -16.78 -8.99 -3.71
CA MET A 1 -15.35 -9.25 -3.43
C MET A 1 -14.54 -8.08 -3.96
N LEU A 2 -14.09 -7.17 -3.07
CA LEU A 2 -13.48 -5.88 -3.44
C LEU A 2 -12.07 -5.99 -4.06
N TRP A 3 -11.52 -7.20 -4.11
CA TRP A 3 -10.17 -7.53 -4.61
C TRP A 3 -10.16 -8.25 -5.97
N ALA A 4 -11.32 -8.48 -6.59
CA ALA A 4 -11.45 -9.27 -7.83
C ALA A 4 -10.76 -8.68 -9.08
N LYS A 5 -10.08 -7.54 -8.95
CA LYS A 5 -9.37 -6.86 -10.04
C LYS A 5 -7.86 -6.75 -9.83
N ALA A 6 -7.35 -7.08 -8.64
CA ALA A 6 -5.90 -7.12 -8.43
C ALA A 6 -5.29 -8.24 -9.28
N ARG A 7 -4.11 -8.00 -9.84
CA ARG A 7 -3.41 -8.99 -10.66
C ARG A 7 -3.14 -10.29 -9.88
N SER A 8 -2.72 -10.15 -8.63
CA SER A 8 -2.33 -11.30 -7.80
C SER A 8 -2.78 -11.11 -6.34
N LEU A 9 -3.29 -12.20 -5.75
CA LEU A 9 -3.47 -12.39 -4.31
C LEU A 9 -2.37 -13.36 -3.83
N TRP A 10 -1.39 -12.84 -3.09
CA TRP A 10 -0.26 -13.63 -2.62
C TRP A 10 -0.58 -14.44 -1.36
N THR A 11 -1.43 -13.89 -0.49
CA THR A 11 -1.91 -14.56 0.74
C THR A 11 -3.19 -13.89 1.25
N GLY A 12 -3.95 -14.58 2.10
CA GLY A 12 -5.12 -14.05 2.79
C GLY A 12 -6.38 -13.98 1.94
N GLY A 13 -7.12 -12.87 2.02
CA GLY A 13 -8.31 -12.61 1.21
C GLY A 13 -9.60 -13.30 1.71
N HIS A 14 -9.62 -13.77 2.96
CA HIS A 14 -10.78 -14.46 3.53
C HIS A 14 -10.93 -14.18 5.04
N ALA A 15 -12.15 -14.35 5.54
CA ALA A 15 -12.44 -14.31 6.97
C ALA A 15 -11.93 -15.58 7.67
N LEU A 16 -11.59 -15.45 8.96
CA LEU A 16 -11.10 -16.55 9.82
C LEU A 16 -12.10 -16.80 10.96
N PRO A 17 -13.29 -17.36 10.65
CA PRO A 17 -14.37 -17.54 11.64
C PRO A 17 -13.99 -18.47 12.79
N GLU A 18 -13.01 -19.33 12.59
CA GLU A 18 -12.45 -20.23 13.61
C GLU A 18 -11.63 -19.49 14.69
N ILE A 19 -11.14 -18.27 14.38
CA ILE A 19 -10.42 -17.41 15.34
C ILE A 19 -11.40 -16.44 16.01
N SER A 20 -12.22 -15.74 15.22
CA SER A 20 -13.22 -14.77 15.70
C SER A 20 -14.17 -14.37 14.57
N TYR A 21 -15.37 -13.92 14.93
CA TYR A 21 -16.34 -13.33 13.99
C TYR A 21 -15.78 -12.13 13.22
N THR A 22 -14.82 -11.40 13.78
CA THR A 22 -14.19 -10.22 13.18
C THR A 22 -12.78 -10.49 12.64
N ALA A 23 -12.29 -11.73 12.71
CA ALA A 23 -10.95 -12.05 12.24
C ALA A 23 -10.90 -12.14 10.72
N TYR A 24 -9.84 -11.56 10.15
CA TYR A 24 -9.57 -11.56 8.72
C TYR A 24 -8.11 -11.92 8.46
N ALA A 25 -7.86 -12.76 7.46
CA ALA A 25 -6.52 -13.23 7.16
C ALA A 25 -5.61 -12.08 6.67
N PRO A 26 -4.33 -12.02 7.11
CA PRO A 26 -3.36 -11.08 6.56
C PRO A 26 -3.27 -11.20 5.05
N THR A 27 -3.52 -10.11 4.34
CA THR A 27 -3.76 -10.12 2.90
C THR A 27 -2.72 -9.28 2.17
N LEU A 28 -2.08 -9.86 1.16
CA LEU A 28 -1.09 -9.19 0.33
C LEU A 28 -1.52 -9.22 -1.14
N LEU A 29 -1.62 -8.04 -1.74
CA LEU A 29 -2.07 -7.85 -3.11
C LEU A 29 -0.98 -7.21 -3.96
N GLU A 30 -0.90 -7.61 -5.23
CA GLU A 30 -0.06 -6.96 -6.25
C GLU A 30 -0.92 -6.62 -7.48
N GLY A 31 -0.56 -5.51 -8.13
CA GLY A 31 -1.27 -5.04 -9.32
C GLY A 31 -2.62 -4.42 -8.99
N VAL A 32 -2.67 -3.64 -7.92
CA VAL A 32 -3.77 -2.71 -7.66
C VAL A 32 -3.50 -1.48 -8.54
N GLU A 33 -4.50 -1.05 -9.30
CA GLU A 33 -4.38 0.07 -10.25
C GLU A 33 -5.35 1.20 -9.89
N GLU A 34 -5.12 2.38 -10.48
CA GLU A 34 -5.97 3.55 -10.31
C GLU A 34 -7.45 3.24 -10.61
N GLY A 35 -8.36 3.79 -9.80
CA GLY A 35 -9.79 3.51 -9.89
C GLY A 35 -10.24 2.22 -9.17
N MET A 36 -9.32 1.41 -8.65
CA MET A 36 -9.66 0.38 -7.66
C MET A 36 -9.80 1.02 -6.27
N THR A 37 -10.81 0.59 -5.49
CA THR A 37 -11.03 1.10 -4.12
C THR A 37 -9.79 0.95 -3.25
N LEU A 38 -8.99 -0.10 -3.45
CA LEU A 38 -7.78 -0.38 -2.68
C LEU A 38 -6.56 0.48 -3.06
N PHE A 39 -6.66 1.29 -4.12
CA PHE A 39 -5.52 2.03 -4.65
C PHE A 39 -5.14 3.22 -3.76
N ASN A 40 -6.15 4.02 -3.36
CA ASN A 40 -5.96 5.27 -2.64
C ASN A 40 -6.87 5.42 -1.40
N HIS A 41 -7.68 4.41 -1.07
CA HIS A 41 -8.47 4.42 0.16
C HIS A 41 -7.84 3.51 1.23
N GLU A 42 -7.94 3.96 2.47
CA GLU A 42 -7.49 3.22 3.63
C GLU A 42 -8.47 2.07 3.95
N THR A 43 -7.94 0.85 4.06
CA THR A 43 -8.73 -0.37 4.27
C THR A 43 -9.03 -0.68 5.72
N PHE A 44 -8.24 -0.14 6.66
CA PHE A 44 -8.30 -0.38 8.12
C PHE A 44 -8.26 -1.85 8.59
N GLY A 45 -8.15 -2.81 7.67
CA GLY A 45 -7.94 -4.22 7.93
C GLY A 45 -6.50 -4.65 7.64
N PRO A 46 -6.14 -5.91 7.89
CA PRO A 46 -4.79 -6.43 7.67
C PRO A 46 -4.52 -6.68 6.18
N VAL A 47 -4.64 -5.64 5.36
CA VAL A 47 -4.54 -5.69 3.88
C VAL A 47 -3.46 -4.72 3.42
N VAL A 48 -2.49 -5.23 2.65
CA VAL A 48 -1.39 -4.44 2.08
C VAL A 48 -1.40 -4.58 0.55
N SER A 49 -1.33 -3.44 -0.14
CA SER A 49 -1.17 -3.35 -1.60
C SER A 49 0.29 -3.06 -1.96
N LEU A 50 0.84 -3.82 -2.90
CA LEU A 50 2.20 -3.63 -3.42
C LEU A 50 2.18 -2.91 -4.77
N TYR A 51 2.99 -1.85 -4.85
CA TYR A 51 3.21 -1.06 -6.05
C TYR A 51 4.69 -1.09 -6.42
N ARG A 52 4.98 -1.35 -7.69
CA ARG A 52 6.36 -1.41 -8.19
C ARG A 52 6.73 -0.09 -8.84
N PHE A 53 7.94 0.38 -8.56
CA PHE A 53 8.53 1.57 -9.16
C PHE A 53 9.98 1.29 -9.57
N HIS A 54 10.51 2.14 -10.45
CA HIS A 54 11.86 2.00 -11.01
C HIS A 54 12.76 3.21 -10.77
N THR A 55 12.19 4.36 -10.41
CA THR A 55 12.94 5.58 -10.10
C THR A 55 12.43 6.23 -8.82
N ASP A 56 13.29 7.05 -8.21
CA ASP A 56 12.95 7.80 -7.00
C ASP A 56 11.74 8.72 -7.26
N GLU A 57 11.74 9.43 -8.39
CA GLU A 57 10.66 10.34 -8.78
C GLU A 57 9.32 9.60 -8.94
N GLN A 58 9.34 8.41 -9.52
CA GLN A 58 8.14 7.58 -9.67
C GLN A 58 7.61 7.14 -8.30
N ALA A 59 8.48 6.72 -7.38
CA ALA A 59 8.02 6.31 -6.05
C ALA A 59 7.48 7.49 -5.23
N ILE A 60 8.07 8.68 -5.34
CA ILE A 60 7.54 9.90 -4.70
C ILE A 60 6.14 10.21 -5.26
N ALA A 61 5.98 10.16 -6.59
CA ALA A 61 4.70 10.43 -7.23
C ALA A 61 3.62 9.43 -6.75
N LEU A 62 3.93 8.13 -6.77
CA LEU A 62 3.02 7.07 -6.30
C LEU A 62 2.68 7.22 -4.81
N ALA A 63 3.67 7.49 -3.95
CA ALA A 63 3.45 7.66 -2.52
C ALA A 63 2.58 8.90 -2.20
N ASN A 64 2.66 9.93 -3.06
CA ASN A 64 1.87 11.15 -2.93
C ASN A 64 0.52 11.07 -3.63
N ASP A 65 0.23 10.02 -4.40
CA ASP A 65 -1.03 9.85 -5.12
C ASP A 65 -2.15 9.37 -4.20
N THR A 66 -2.42 10.19 -3.20
CA THR A 66 -3.42 9.97 -2.18
C THR A 66 -3.89 11.32 -1.63
N ASN A 67 -5.11 11.32 -1.08
CA ASN A 67 -5.68 12.44 -0.35
C ASN A 67 -5.19 12.50 1.11
N TYR A 68 -4.47 11.47 1.57
CA TYR A 68 -3.96 11.35 2.93
C TYR A 68 -2.47 11.76 3.00
N GLY A 69 -1.95 11.98 4.21
CA GLY A 69 -0.56 12.39 4.43
C GLY A 69 -0.05 12.17 5.86
N LEU A 70 -0.66 11.24 6.61
CA LEU A 70 -0.43 11.09 8.04
C LEU A 70 0.96 10.54 8.38
N ASN A 71 1.37 9.46 7.72
CA ASN A 71 2.64 8.78 7.97
C ASN A 71 3.26 8.30 6.65
N ALA A 72 4.59 8.27 6.63
CA ALA A 72 5.37 7.62 5.58
C ALA A 72 6.66 7.05 6.18
N SER A 73 7.15 5.96 5.63
CA SER A 73 8.41 5.34 6.01
C SER A 73 9.21 4.99 4.77
N VAL A 74 10.50 5.33 4.77
CA VAL A 74 11.41 5.10 3.64
C VAL A 74 12.55 4.22 4.14
N TRP A 75 12.80 3.12 3.43
CA TRP A 75 13.85 2.16 3.75
C TRP A 75 14.86 2.15 2.61
N VAL A 76 16.10 2.51 2.92
CA VAL A 76 17.22 2.52 1.97
C VAL A 76 18.44 1.87 2.61
N ASN A 77 19.39 1.42 1.79
CA ASN A 77 20.66 0.93 2.33
C ASN A 77 21.53 2.11 2.80
N LEU A 78 22.54 1.82 3.62
CA LEU A 78 23.45 2.82 4.21
C LEU A 78 24.20 3.68 3.17
N LEU A 79 24.39 3.16 1.95
CA LEU A 79 25.19 3.80 0.90
C LEU A 79 24.34 4.62 -0.08
N THR A 80 23.01 4.56 0.02
CA THR A 80 22.11 5.28 -0.88
C THR A 80 22.12 6.77 -0.51
N PRO A 81 22.50 7.67 -1.43
CA PRO A 81 22.50 9.10 -1.16
C PRO A 81 21.10 9.60 -0.74
N TRP A 82 21.04 10.40 0.32
CA TRP A 82 19.78 10.86 0.95
C TRP A 82 19.00 11.88 0.10
N ARG A 83 18.21 11.43 -0.90
CA ARG A 83 17.44 12.32 -1.82
C ARG A 83 15.98 12.60 -1.41
N TRP A 84 15.44 11.89 -0.42
CA TRP A 84 13.98 11.80 -0.16
C TRP A 84 13.38 12.85 0.79
N ARG A 85 14.19 13.72 1.42
CA ARG A 85 13.74 14.63 2.50
C ARG A 85 12.72 15.71 2.09
N ALA A 86 12.54 15.98 0.80
CA ALA A 86 11.70 17.10 0.33
C ALA A 86 10.47 16.69 -0.49
N GLY A 87 10.31 15.40 -0.84
CA GLY A 87 9.33 15.00 -1.85
C GLY A 87 7.98 14.48 -1.32
N LEU A 88 7.95 13.89 -0.13
CA LEU A 88 6.72 13.26 0.39
C LEU A 88 5.75 14.30 0.96
N LYS A 89 4.46 14.14 0.63
CA LYS A 89 3.35 14.90 1.21
C LYS A 89 3.38 14.70 2.73
N ARG A 90 3.29 15.82 3.45
CA ARG A 90 3.12 15.85 4.90
C ARG A 90 1.69 16.28 5.21
N ALA A 91 1.11 15.74 6.28
CA ALA A 91 -0.12 16.27 6.84
C ALA A 91 0.03 17.79 7.04
N GLN A 92 -0.92 18.56 6.51
CA GLN A 92 -1.10 19.96 6.88
C GLN A 92 -1.73 20.04 8.27
#